data_AF-A0A2D5UM15-F1
#
_entry.id   AF-A0A2D5UM15-F1
#
_cell.length_a   1.000
_cell.length_b   1.000
_cell.length_c   1.000
_cell.angle_alpha   90.00
_cell.angle_beta   90.00
_cell.angle_gamma   90.00
#
_symmetry.space_group_name_H-M   'P 1'
#
loop_
_entity.id
_entity.type
_entity.pdbx_description
1 polymer ?
#
loop_
_entity_poly.entity_id
_entity_poly.type
_entity_poly.pdbx_seq_one_letter_code
_entity_poly.pdbx_strand_id
1 'polypeptide(L)' 'EIFYTLKEAKILIEQWRVHYNTVRPHSSLNWNPPAPESLLQFNEISMIN' A
#
# COMPACT_ATOMS: atom_id res chain seq x y z
N GLU A 1 9.23 1.48 14.49
CA GLU A 1 8.25 2.41 15.09
C GLU A 1 8.13 2.13 16.57
N ILE A 2 8.07 3.16 17.42
CA ILE A 2 7.82 3.03 18.86
C ILE A 2 6.47 3.71 19.15
N PHE A 3 5.54 3.00 19.78
CA PHE A 3 4.22 3.53 20.10
C PHE A 3 4.11 3.87 21.59
N TYR A 4 3.57 5.05 21.91
CA TYR A 4 3.38 5.49 23.29
C TYR A 4 1.98 5.17 23.81
N THR A 5 1.03 4.92 22.91
CA THR A 5 -0.35 4.51 23.27
C THR A 5 -0.87 3.40 22.37
N LEU A 6 -1.83 2.62 22.88
CA LEU A 6 -2.55 1.60 22.08
C LEU A 6 -3.35 2.21 20.93
N LYS A 7 -3.80 3.47 21.07
CA LYS A 7 -4.56 4.16 20.02
C LYS A 7 -3.68 4.45 18.81
N GLU A 8 -2.48 4.98 19.03
CA GLU A 8 -1.50 5.23 17.97
C GLU A 8 -1.10 3.94 17.25
N ALA A 9 -0.81 2.90 18.02
CA ALA A 9 -0.48 1.59 17.46
C ALA A 9 -1.60 1.05 16.55
N LYS A 10 -2.87 1.12 17.00
CA LYS A 10 -4.01 0.66 16.19
C LYS A 10 -4.16 1.43 14.89
N ILE A 11 -3.99 2.75 14.92
CA ILE A 11 -4.14 3.59 13.73
C ILE A 11 -3.03 3.29 12.72
N LEU A 12 -1.77 3.28 13.16
CA LEU A 12 -0.63 3.08 12.25
C LEU A 12 -0.57 1.66 11.69
N ILE A 13 -0.87 0.64 12.51
CA ILE A 13 -0.95 -0.75 12.03
C ILE A 13 -2.03 -0.91 10.97
N GLU A 14 -3.20 -0.29 11.16
CA GLU A 14 -4.28 -0.38 10.18
C GLU A 14 -3.94 0.34 8.87
N GLN A 15 -3.30 1.51 8.95
CA GLN A 15 -2.77 2.20 7.77
C GLN A 15 -1.75 1.34 7.02
N TRP A 16 -0.84 0.67 7.74
CA TRP A 16 0.12 -0.25 7.11
C TRP A 16 -0.56 -1.46 6.49
N ARG A 17 -1.59 -2.03 7.13
CA ARG A 17 -2.36 -3.15 6.60
C ARG A 17 -3.01 -2.77 5.27
N VAL A 18 -3.66 -1.61 5.22
CA VAL A 18 -4.28 -1.09 3.99
C VAL A 18 -3.21 -0.86 2.92
N HIS A 19 -2.14 -0.14 3.24
CA HIS A 19 -1.06 0.15 2.30
C HIS A 19 -0.39 -1.11 1.74
N TYR A 20 -0.09 -2.09 2.61
CA TYR A 20 0.47 -3.37 2.21
C TYR A 20 -0.48 -4.12 1.28
N ASN A 21 -1.79 -4.12 1.55
CA ASN A 21 -2.74 -4.86 0.73
C ASN A 21 -3.12 -4.18 -0.60
N THR A 22 -2.92 -2.88 -0.74
CA THR A 22 -3.46 -2.10 -1.88
C THR A 22 -2.40 -1.45 -2.76
N VAL A 23 -1.25 -1.05 -2.21
CA VAL A 23 -0.27 -0.20 -2.91
C VAL A 23 1.06 -0.90 -3.12
N ARG A 24 1.53 -1.70 -2.16
CA ARG A 24 2.88 -2.26 -2.24
C ARG A 24 2.92 -3.34 -3.34
N PRO A 25 3.87 -3.29 -4.29
CA PRO A 25 4.04 -4.40 -5.22
C PRO A 25 4.65 -5.60 -4.48
N HIS A 26 4.03 -6.78 -4.58
CA HIS A 26 4.54 -7.98 -3.92
C HIS A 26 5.35 -8.79 -4.91
N SER A 27 6.64 -8.99 -4.64
CA SER A 27 7.51 -9.83 -5.48
C SER A 27 7.00 -11.29 -5.57
N SER A 28 6.32 -11.79 -4.53
CA SER A 28 5.66 -13.10 -4.54
C SER A 28 4.38 -13.15 -5.39
N LEU A 29 3.84 -11.99 -5.80
CA LEU A 29 2.68 -11.86 -6.68
C LEU A 29 3.07 -11.20 -8.02
N ASN A 30 4.32 -11.36 -8.46
CA ASN A 30 4.84 -10.75 -9.69
C ASN A 30 4.67 -9.22 -9.74
N TRP A 31 4.93 -8.54 -8.63
CA TRP A 31 4.76 -7.09 -8.47
C TRP A 31 3.31 -6.60 -8.50
N ASN A 32 2.34 -7.51 -8.46
CA ASN A 32 0.93 -7.16 -8.35
C ASN A 32 0.51 -7.04 -6.88
N PRO A 33 -0.41 -6.14 -6.52
CA PRO A 33 -1.03 -6.12 -5.21
C PRO A 33 -2.09 -7.24 -5.06
N PRO A 34 -2.32 -7.73 -3.83
CA PRO A 34 -3.23 -8.84 -3.54
C PRO A 34 -4.71 -8.43 -3.65
N ALA A 35 -5.02 -7.14 -3.59
CA ALA A 35 -6.37 -6.60 -3.75
C ALA A 35 -6.47 -5.70 -4.99
N PRO A 36 -7.64 -5.64 -5.65
CA PRO A 36 -7.84 -4.97 -6.94
C PRO A 36 -7.77 -3.42 -6.92
N GLU A 37 -7.37 -2.79 -5.82
CA GLU A 37 -7.38 -1.32 -5.66
C GLU A 37 -6.15 -0.59 -6.23
N SER A 38 -5.21 -1.26 -6.90
CA SER A 38 -4.00 -0.60 -7.42
C SER A 38 -4.15 0.06 -8.79
N LEU A 39 -5.32 0.63 -9.08
CA LEU A 39 -5.51 1.47 -10.26
C LEU A 39 -5.22 2.95 -9.98
N LEU A 40 -4.29 3.25 -9.07
CA LEU A 40 -3.88 4.65 -8.77
C LEU A 40 -2.46 5.00 -9.20
N GLN A 41 -1.81 4.20 -10.05
CA GLN A 41 -0.55 4.64 -10.67
C GLN A 41 -0.31 4.09 -12.08
N PHE A 42 -1.34 4.14 -12.93
CA PHE A 42 -1.19 3.86 -14.36
C PHE A 42 -1.41 5.08 -15.27
N ASN A 43 -1.39 6.31 -14.73
CA ASN A 43 -1.75 7.51 -15.51
C ASN A 43 -0.79 8.72 -15.43
N GLU A 44 0.46 8.57 -14.97
CA GLU A 44 1.42 9.70 -15.03
C GLU A 44 2.71 9.43 -15.83
N ILE A 45 3.02 8.17 -16.20
CA ILE A 45 4.27 7.85 -16.91
C ILE A 45 4.04 7.45 -18.39
N SER A 46 2.80 7.23 -18.82
CA SER A 46 2.47 6.82 -20.20
C SER A 46 2.00 7.97 -21.13
N MET A 47 1.98 9.22 -20.66
CA MET A 47 1.65 10.40 -21.49
C MET A 47 2.87 11.25 -21.87
N ILE A 48 4.07 10.69 -21.79
CA ILE A 48 5.29 11.27 -22.37
C ILE A 48 5.89 10.22 -23.30
N ASN A 49 5.31 10.12 -24.50
CA ASN A 49 5.95 9.63 -25.73
C ASN A 49 5.22 10.25 -26.92
#